data_AF-A0A848LY62-F1
#
_entry.id   AF-A0A848LY62-F1
#
_cell.length_a   1.000
_cell.length_b   1.000
_cell.length_c   1.000
_cell.angle_alpha   90.00
_cell.angle_beta   90.00
_cell.angle_gamma   90.00
#
_symmetry.space_group_name_H-M   'P 1'
#
loop_
_entity.id
_entity.type
_entity.pdbx_description
1 polymer ?
#
loop_
_entity_poly.entity_id
_entity_poly.type
_entity_poly.pdbx_seq_one_letter_code
_entity_poly.pdbx_strand_id
1 'polypeptide(L)'
;MAKRTKRDEPPLEYSAEHIQKLTPAQAVRRRPAMYIGEERRRTMLIARPALEPFFGKEARCSRMEVSWTSDGVVQMRDDDWSVETGHTSRGGSNVELLLTELSHGYSISRGIGLPVANLLSEWLTFEVNQPKGVYRQRFEAGEPRPAETGPSTPPWHTLVRFKPDARCVDPDSPLTPEALIQDLQWLLSEWGFDERTQVRPSLSFEAVRDGVVILRTT
;
A
#
# COMPACT_ATOMS: atom_id res chain seq x y z
N MET A 1 40.30 -47.10 -20.01
CA MET A 1 38.95 -46.98 -19.42
C MET A 1 38.55 -45.51 -19.42
N ALA A 2 37.67 -45.08 -20.35
CA ALA A 2 37.20 -43.69 -20.41
C ALA A 2 35.88 -43.55 -19.64
N LYS A 3 35.83 -42.59 -18.71
CA LYS A 3 34.65 -42.21 -17.93
C LYS A 3 33.53 -41.74 -18.88
N ARG A 4 32.35 -42.38 -18.84
CA ARG A 4 31.11 -41.85 -19.45
C ARG A 4 30.71 -40.60 -18.67
N THR A 5 30.76 -39.43 -19.31
CA THR A 5 30.17 -38.20 -18.81
C THR A 5 28.66 -38.22 -19.06
N LYS A 6 27.88 -38.04 -17.98
CA LYS A 6 26.44 -37.73 -18.02
C LYS A 6 26.23 -36.41 -18.79
N ARG A 7 25.62 -36.45 -19.96
CA ARG A 7 24.96 -35.30 -20.60
C ARG A 7 24.16 -35.79 -21.80
N ASP A 8 22.92 -36.21 -21.57
CA ASP A 8 21.89 -36.42 -22.58
C ASP A 8 20.51 -36.30 -21.89
N GLU A 9 20.25 -35.14 -21.28
CA GLU A 9 18.85 -34.73 -21.10
C GLU A 9 18.51 -33.84 -22.30
N PRO A 10 17.42 -34.13 -23.04
CA PRO A 10 17.02 -33.29 -24.16
C PRO A 10 16.78 -31.86 -23.67
N PRO A 11 17.10 -30.83 -24.47
CA PRO A 11 16.82 -29.46 -24.09
C PRO A 11 15.32 -29.31 -23.83
N LEU A 12 14.96 -28.70 -22.70
CA LEU A 12 13.57 -28.36 -22.37
C LEU A 12 12.93 -27.67 -23.57
N GLU A 13 11.92 -28.30 -24.18
CA GLU A 13 11.18 -27.71 -25.29
C GLU A 13 10.39 -26.51 -24.76
N TYR A 14 10.91 -25.32 -25.01
CA TYR A 14 10.21 -24.07 -24.69
C TYR A 14 9.05 -23.87 -25.67
N SER A 15 7.85 -24.22 -25.23
CA SER A 15 6.59 -24.00 -25.94
C SER A 15 5.76 -22.88 -25.33
N ALA A 16 4.74 -22.39 -26.04
CA ALA A 16 3.82 -21.37 -25.54
C ALA A 16 3.09 -21.77 -24.23
N GLU A 17 2.94 -23.06 -23.96
CA GLU A 17 2.34 -23.60 -22.73
C GLU A 17 3.17 -23.30 -21.48
N HIS A 18 4.46 -23.00 -21.65
CA HIS A 18 5.36 -22.57 -20.57
C HIS A 18 5.22 -21.08 -20.22
N ILE A 19 4.46 -20.31 -21.01
CA ILE A 19 4.22 -18.89 -20.77
C ILE A 19 2.96 -18.74 -19.91
N GLN A 20 3.14 -18.43 -18.63
CA GLN A 20 2.04 -18.21 -17.70
C GLN A 20 1.71 -16.70 -17.59
N LYS A 21 0.49 -16.32 -17.95
CA LYS A 21 -0.05 -14.99 -17.65
C LYS A 21 -0.61 -14.97 -16.23
N LEU A 22 0.01 -14.19 -15.35
CA LEU A 22 -0.45 -14.00 -13.96
C LEU A 22 -1.36 -12.78 -13.87
N THR A 23 -2.35 -12.82 -12.98
CA THR A 23 -3.06 -11.61 -12.55
C THR A 23 -2.13 -10.72 -11.71
N PRO A 24 -2.41 -9.41 -11.56
CA PRO A 24 -1.64 -8.54 -10.67
C PRO A 24 -1.50 -9.09 -9.24
N ALA A 25 -2.59 -9.59 -8.65
CA ALA A 25 -2.58 -10.23 -7.33
C ALA A 25 -1.65 -11.44 -7.28
N GLN A 26 -1.72 -12.33 -8.28
CA GLN A 26 -0.84 -13.50 -8.36
C GLN A 26 0.63 -13.09 -8.52
N ALA A 27 0.92 -12.07 -9.34
CA ALA A 27 2.28 -11.60 -9.57
C ALA A 27 2.89 -10.99 -8.30
N VAL A 28 2.17 -10.08 -7.64
CA VAL A 28 2.60 -9.41 -6.41
C VAL A 28 2.82 -10.40 -5.28
N ARG A 29 1.88 -11.32 -5.06
CA ARG A 29 1.97 -12.32 -3.99
C ARG A 29 3.03 -13.38 -4.24
N ARG A 30 3.36 -13.69 -5.50
CA ARG A 30 4.44 -14.62 -5.87
C ARG A 30 5.82 -14.01 -5.69
N ARG A 31 5.95 -12.68 -5.85
CA ARG A 31 7.22 -11.94 -5.70
C ARG A 31 7.05 -10.70 -4.83
N PRO A 32 6.65 -10.82 -3.55
CA PRO A 32 6.38 -9.67 -2.70
C PRO A 32 7.64 -8.82 -2.48
N ALA A 33 8.81 -9.46 -2.45
CA ALA A 33 10.10 -8.80 -2.32
C ALA A 33 10.38 -7.74 -3.40
N MET A 34 9.78 -7.88 -4.59
CA MET A 34 9.90 -6.90 -5.67
C MET A 34 9.19 -5.58 -5.35
N TYR A 35 8.17 -5.60 -4.48
CA TYR A 35 7.32 -4.45 -4.18
C TYR A 35 7.63 -3.80 -2.84
N ILE A 36 8.04 -4.60 -1.84
CA ILE A 36 8.33 -4.14 -0.46
C ILE A 36 9.75 -4.43 0.03
N GLY A 37 10.65 -4.86 -0.86
CA GLY A 37 12.05 -5.16 -0.55
C GLY A 37 12.32 -6.62 -0.15
N GLU A 38 13.57 -7.05 -0.26
CA GLU A 38 13.99 -8.46 -0.05
C GLU A 38 13.62 -9.02 1.32
N GLU A 39 13.78 -8.19 2.36
CA GLU A 39 13.45 -8.50 3.76
C GLU A 39 11.94 -8.56 4.03
N ARG A 40 11.08 -8.18 3.06
CA ARG A 40 9.61 -8.18 3.17
C ARG A 40 9.11 -7.55 4.47
N ARG A 41 9.74 -6.44 4.87
CA ARG A 41 9.49 -5.80 6.17
C ARG A 41 8.06 -5.26 6.23
N ARG A 42 7.37 -5.52 7.35
CA ARG A 42 6.04 -4.94 7.61
C ARG A 42 6.09 -3.42 7.60
N THR A 43 7.12 -2.84 8.19
CA THR A 43 7.34 -1.39 8.22
C THR A 43 7.38 -0.78 6.82
N MET A 44 7.97 -1.44 5.82
CA MET A 44 8.00 -0.94 4.43
C MET A 44 6.63 -1.01 3.73
N LEU A 45 5.85 -2.05 4.03
CA LEU A 45 4.46 -2.18 3.56
C LEU A 45 3.56 -1.06 4.08
N ILE A 46 3.93 -0.47 5.22
CA ILE A 46 3.21 0.62 5.90
C ILE A 46 3.76 1.99 5.47
N ALA A 47 5.08 2.15 5.47
CA ALA A 47 5.75 3.43 5.27
C ALA A 47 5.43 4.05 3.91
N ARG A 48 5.39 3.24 2.84
CA ARG A 48 5.07 3.71 1.49
C ARG A 48 3.67 4.33 1.40
N PRO A 49 2.57 3.59 1.67
CA PRO A 49 1.23 4.18 1.62
C PRO A 49 1.00 5.27 2.67
N ALA A 50 1.73 5.27 3.80
CA ALA A 50 1.64 6.34 4.79
C ALA A 50 2.20 7.69 4.29
N LEU A 51 3.21 7.66 3.43
CA LEU A 51 3.81 8.87 2.85
C LEU A 51 3.04 9.40 1.65
N GLU A 52 2.51 8.52 0.79
CA GLU A 52 1.85 8.91 -0.48
C GLU A 52 0.88 10.10 -0.36
N PRO A 53 -0.03 10.19 0.64
CA PRO A 53 -0.98 11.29 0.75
C PRO A 53 -0.36 12.69 0.92
N PHE A 54 0.90 12.77 1.35
CA PHE A 54 1.63 14.03 1.52
C PHE A 54 2.24 14.57 0.22
N PHE A 55 2.26 13.77 -0.86
CA PHE A 55 2.95 14.10 -2.10
C PHE A 55 1.99 14.27 -3.28
N GLY A 56 2.39 15.10 -4.24
CA GLY A 56 1.65 15.38 -5.45
C GLY A 56 0.94 16.73 -5.43
N LYS A 57 0.60 17.22 -6.62
CA LYS A 57 0.08 18.59 -6.82
C LYS A 57 -1.24 18.87 -6.11
N GLU A 58 -1.97 17.81 -5.79
CA GLU A 58 -3.29 17.84 -5.16
C GLU A 58 -3.26 17.40 -3.70
N ALA A 59 -2.08 17.09 -3.13
CA ALA A 59 -1.94 16.64 -1.75
C ALA A 59 -2.50 17.67 -0.76
N ARG A 60 -3.41 17.19 0.10
CA ARG A 60 -4.06 17.98 1.16
C ARG A 60 -3.77 17.43 2.55
N CYS A 61 -3.03 16.33 2.65
CA CYS A 61 -2.69 15.69 3.92
C CYS A 61 -1.72 16.58 4.69
N SER A 62 -2.12 16.98 5.90
CA SER A 62 -1.25 17.68 6.86
C SER A 62 -0.86 16.77 8.02
N ARG A 63 -1.64 15.72 8.27
CA ARG A 63 -1.45 14.78 9.38
C ARG A 63 -1.82 13.36 8.96
N MET A 64 -0.91 12.42 9.22
CA MET A 64 -1.13 10.98 9.13
C MET A 64 -0.86 10.35 10.48
N GLU A 65 -1.78 9.53 10.96
CA GLU A 65 -1.64 8.72 12.16
C GLU A 65 -1.58 7.25 11.76
N VAL A 66 -0.48 6.60 12.12
CA VAL A 66 -0.25 5.17 11.90
C VAL A 66 -0.25 4.48 13.24
N SER A 67 -1.05 3.43 13.38
CA SER A 67 -1.08 2.59 14.58
C SER A 67 -1.20 1.12 14.21
N TRP A 68 -0.85 0.25 15.14
CA TRP A 68 -1.05 -1.19 14.97
C TRP A 68 -1.43 -1.87 16.28
N THR A 69 -2.14 -2.98 16.14
CA THR A 69 -2.53 -3.85 17.26
C THR A 69 -1.49 -4.95 17.49
N SER A 70 -1.57 -5.65 18.62
CA SER A 70 -0.70 -6.79 18.93
C SER A 70 -0.89 -7.99 18.00
N ASP A 71 -2.05 -8.12 17.35
CA ASP A 71 -2.32 -9.13 16.32
C ASP A 71 -1.88 -8.68 14.91
N GLY A 72 -1.18 -7.55 14.80
CA GLY A 72 -0.55 -7.08 13.57
C GLY A 72 -1.51 -6.39 12.59
N VAL A 73 -2.70 -5.97 13.05
CA VAL A 73 -3.60 -5.14 12.25
C VAL A 73 -3.05 -3.72 12.24
N VAL A 74 -2.81 -3.19 11.05
CA VAL A 74 -2.34 -1.83 10.84
C VAL A 74 -3.54 -0.93 10.58
N GLN A 75 -3.47 0.29 11.10
CA GLN A 75 -4.38 1.38 10.82
C GLN A 75 -3.59 2.62 10.39
N MET A 76 -4.02 3.25 9.30
CA MET A 76 -3.50 4.53 8.80
C MET A 76 -4.68 5.48 8.63
N ARG A 77 -4.62 6.64 9.27
CA ARG A 77 -5.66 7.67 9.21
C ARG A 77 -5.04 9.00 8.82
N ASP A 78 -5.50 9.56 7.71
CA ASP A 78 -5.11 10.89 7.25
C ASP A 78 -6.28 11.87 7.23
N ASP A 79 -5.96 13.17 7.17
CA ASP A 79 -6.93 14.25 7.06
C ASP A 79 -7.27 14.62 5.60
N ASP A 80 -6.80 13.84 4.62
CA ASP A 80 -7.12 14.00 3.21
C ASP A 80 -8.38 13.20 2.84
N TRP A 81 -9.50 13.90 2.71
CA TRP A 81 -10.79 13.34 2.32
C TRP A 81 -11.07 13.43 0.81
N SER A 82 -10.10 13.89 0.01
CA SER A 82 -10.33 14.23 -1.40
C SER A 82 -10.45 13.04 -2.34
N VAL A 83 -10.28 11.82 -1.83
CA VAL A 83 -10.36 10.57 -2.61
C VAL A 83 -11.73 10.45 -3.28
N GLU A 84 -11.74 10.34 -4.60
CA GLU A 84 -12.97 10.17 -5.35
C GLU A 84 -13.60 8.78 -5.11
N THR A 85 -14.91 8.74 -4.90
CA THR A 85 -15.68 7.52 -4.62
C THR A 85 -16.71 7.20 -5.69
N GLY A 86 -16.75 8.00 -6.76
CA GLY A 86 -17.70 7.82 -7.87
C GLY A 86 -17.38 6.59 -8.70
N HIS A 87 -18.37 6.17 -9.51
CA HIS A 87 -18.17 5.15 -10.53
C HIS A 87 -17.29 5.68 -11.66
N THR A 88 -16.45 4.80 -12.20
CA THR A 88 -15.54 5.13 -13.30
C THR A 88 -16.09 4.63 -14.63
N SER A 89 -15.59 5.17 -15.74
CA SER A 89 -15.90 4.66 -17.09
C SER A 89 -15.31 3.27 -17.37
N ARG A 90 -14.37 2.80 -16.53
CA ARG A 90 -13.73 1.48 -16.63
C ARG A 90 -14.46 0.39 -15.85
N GLY A 91 -15.53 0.75 -15.14
CA GLY A 91 -16.21 -0.13 -14.20
C GLY A 91 -15.66 0.01 -12.77
N GLY A 92 -16.51 -0.30 -11.79
CA GLY A 92 -16.18 -0.12 -10.37
C GLY A 92 -16.10 1.35 -9.94
N SER A 93 -15.72 1.58 -8.68
CA SER A 93 -15.47 2.91 -8.13
C SER A 93 -14.00 3.33 -8.28
N ASN A 94 -13.71 4.63 -8.14
CA ASN A 94 -12.34 5.12 -8.11
C ASN A 94 -11.52 4.49 -6.96
N VAL A 95 -12.15 4.21 -5.81
CA VAL A 95 -11.50 3.50 -4.68
C VAL A 95 -11.15 2.07 -5.06
N GLU A 96 -12.04 1.38 -5.78
CA GLU A 96 -11.77 0.03 -6.26
C GLU A 96 -10.59 0.00 -7.21
N LEU A 97 -10.53 0.90 -8.19
CA LEU A 97 -9.38 1.02 -9.09
C LEU A 97 -8.10 1.38 -8.34
N LEU A 98 -8.16 2.32 -7.40
CA LEU A 98 -7.03 2.73 -6.56
C LEU A 98 -6.41 1.56 -5.79
N LEU A 99 -7.20 0.55 -5.42
CA LEU A 99 -6.72 -0.57 -4.60
C LEU A 99 -6.46 -1.85 -5.41
N THR A 100 -6.90 -1.93 -6.66
CA THR A 100 -6.79 -3.15 -7.49
C THR A 100 -5.86 -2.99 -8.70
N GLU A 101 -5.63 -1.77 -9.18
CA GLU A 101 -4.71 -1.52 -10.29
C GLU A 101 -3.30 -1.13 -9.81
N LEU A 102 -2.27 -1.74 -10.40
CA LEU A 102 -0.86 -1.37 -10.22
C LEU A 102 -0.40 -0.27 -11.19
N SER A 103 -1.34 0.49 -11.77
CA SER A 103 -1.07 1.48 -12.80
C SER A 103 -0.64 2.82 -12.16
N HIS A 104 0.42 3.43 -12.69
CA HIS A 104 1.04 4.66 -12.19
C HIS A 104 0.18 5.94 -12.44
N GLY A 105 -1.15 5.91 -12.32
CA GLY A 105 -1.90 7.16 -12.54
C GLY A 105 -3.42 7.08 -12.70
N TYR A 106 -4.14 6.95 -11.59
CA TYR A 106 -5.54 7.44 -11.52
C TYR A 106 -5.74 8.63 -10.57
N SER A 107 -4.69 9.06 -9.88
CA SER A 107 -4.46 10.45 -9.45
C SER A 107 -2.95 10.57 -9.23
N ILE A 108 -2.35 11.69 -9.62
CA ILE A 108 -0.93 11.99 -9.50
C ILE A 108 -0.44 12.02 -8.02
N SER A 109 -1.32 11.74 -7.05
CA SER A 109 -1.04 11.84 -5.62
C SER A 109 -0.86 10.50 -4.88
N ARG A 110 -1.39 9.37 -5.37
CA ARG A 110 -1.33 8.09 -4.64
C ARG A 110 -0.64 7.03 -5.49
N GLY A 111 0.59 6.69 -5.10
CA GLY A 111 1.45 5.74 -5.79
C GLY A 111 0.97 4.30 -5.67
N ILE A 112 1.91 3.35 -5.77
CA ILE A 112 1.60 1.91 -5.75
C ILE A 112 1.44 1.32 -4.34
N GLY A 113 1.61 2.12 -3.28
CA GLY A 113 1.62 1.67 -1.89
C GLY A 113 0.33 1.04 -1.44
N LEU A 114 -0.81 1.70 -1.64
CA LEU A 114 -2.13 1.17 -1.28
C LEU A 114 -2.52 -0.10 -2.07
N PRO A 115 -2.37 -0.16 -3.42
CA PRO A 115 -2.56 -1.41 -4.15
C PRO A 115 -1.69 -2.55 -3.62
N VAL A 116 -0.40 -2.30 -3.36
CA VAL A 116 0.52 -3.34 -2.85
C VAL A 116 0.09 -3.78 -1.45
N ALA A 117 -0.29 -2.85 -0.57
CA ALA A 117 -0.85 -3.15 0.75
C ALA A 117 -2.08 -4.04 0.65
N ASN A 118 -3.01 -3.74 -0.26
CA ASN A 118 -4.20 -4.56 -0.50
C ASN A 118 -3.84 -5.99 -0.95
N LEU A 119 -3.00 -6.12 -1.98
CA LEU A 119 -2.66 -7.41 -2.58
C LEU A 119 -1.83 -8.32 -1.64
N LEU A 120 -1.05 -7.73 -0.75
CA LEU A 120 -0.22 -8.44 0.24
C LEU A 120 -0.91 -8.62 1.60
N SER A 121 -2.19 -8.27 1.73
CA SER A 121 -2.97 -8.44 2.96
C SER A 121 -3.94 -9.62 2.90
N GLU A 122 -4.28 -10.17 4.06
CA GLU A 122 -5.44 -11.08 4.21
C GLU A 122 -6.73 -10.32 3.88
N TRP A 123 -6.83 -9.10 4.40
CA TRP A 123 -7.92 -8.18 4.15
C TRP A 123 -7.45 -6.73 4.29
N LEU A 124 -8.17 -5.83 3.62
CA LEU A 124 -8.01 -4.38 3.74
C LEU A 124 -9.40 -3.74 3.76
N THR A 125 -9.60 -2.73 4.59
CA THR A 125 -10.77 -1.86 4.55
C THR A 125 -10.32 -0.44 4.27
N PHE A 126 -10.97 0.19 3.30
CA PHE A 126 -10.75 1.57 2.92
C PHE A 126 -12.01 2.36 3.22
N GLU A 127 -11.86 3.47 3.93
CA GLU A 127 -12.96 4.36 4.31
C GLU A 127 -12.58 5.79 4.00
N VAL A 128 -13.52 6.54 3.44
CA VAL A 128 -13.39 7.98 3.20
C VAL A 128 -14.64 8.65 3.75
N ASN A 129 -14.43 9.52 4.73
CA ASN A 129 -15.47 10.36 5.30
C ASN A 129 -15.33 11.78 4.73
N GLN A 130 -16.31 12.23 3.96
CA GLN A 130 -16.24 13.47 3.17
C GLN A 130 -17.60 14.18 3.13
N PRO A 131 -17.69 15.46 2.69
CA PRO A 131 -18.95 16.21 2.72
C PRO A 131 -20.12 15.57 1.96
N LYS A 132 -19.84 14.76 0.94
CA LYS A 132 -20.85 14.06 0.12
C LYS A 132 -21.34 12.72 0.70
N GLY A 133 -20.81 12.30 1.85
CA GLY A 133 -21.13 11.03 2.50
C GLY A 133 -19.89 10.26 2.97
N VAL A 134 -20.12 9.20 3.73
CA VAL A 134 -19.09 8.19 4.03
C VAL A 134 -19.14 7.10 2.96
N TYR A 135 -17.96 6.67 2.52
CA TYR A 135 -17.77 5.52 1.65
C TYR A 135 -16.87 4.52 2.37
N ARG A 136 -17.23 3.25 2.36
CA ARG A 136 -16.43 2.18 2.92
C ARG A 136 -16.41 0.98 1.98
N GLN A 137 -15.24 0.41 1.75
CA GLN A 137 -15.10 -0.80 0.95
C GLN A 137 -14.11 -1.75 1.61
N ARG A 138 -14.49 -3.04 1.66
CA ARG A 138 -13.63 -4.12 2.11
C ARG A 138 -13.03 -4.85 0.91
N PHE A 139 -11.83 -5.34 1.10
CA PHE A 139 -11.10 -6.17 0.16
C PHE A 139 -10.59 -7.41 0.88
N GLU A 140 -10.58 -8.55 0.19
CA GLU A 140 -10.10 -9.82 0.72
C GLU A 140 -9.09 -10.42 -0.25
N ALA A 141 -7.84 -10.56 0.20
CA ALA A 141 -6.71 -10.97 -0.63
C ALA A 141 -6.58 -10.18 -1.96
N GLY A 142 -6.88 -8.88 -1.94
CA GLY A 142 -6.86 -8.01 -3.11
C GLY A 142 -8.20 -7.83 -3.83
N GLU A 143 -9.17 -8.71 -3.60
CA GLU A 143 -10.44 -8.71 -4.33
C GLU A 143 -11.48 -7.81 -3.66
N PRO A 144 -12.15 -6.91 -4.41
CA PRO A 144 -13.12 -5.99 -3.86
C PRO A 144 -14.40 -6.70 -3.38
N ARG A 145 -14.96 -6.21 -2.27
CA ARG A 145 -16.32 -6.49 -1.81
C ARG A 145 -17.23 -5.30 -2.13
N PRO A 146 -18.57 -5.48 -2.11
CA PRO A 146 -19.49 -4.38 -2.31
C PRO A 146 -19.20 -3.22 -1.35
N ALA A 147 -19.27 -2.00 -1.86
CA ALA A 147 -19.09 -0.80 -1.07
C ALA A 147 -20.35 -0.45 -0.27
N GLU A 148 -20.14 0.10 0.92
CA GLU A 148 -21.15 0.67 1.78
C GLU A 148 -21.06 2.19 1.72
N THR A 149 -22.21 2.86 1.61
CA THR A 149 -22.27 4.33 1.61
C THR A 149 -23.33 4.82 2.60
N GLY A 150 -23.12 6.02 3.13
CA GLY A 150 -24.05 6.59 4.10
C GLY A 150 -23.84 8.08 4.33
N PRO A 151 -24.69 8.70 5.17
CA PRO A 151 -24.48 10.08 5.61
C PRO A 151 -23.20 10.21 6.43
N SER A 152 -22.57 11.37 6.37
CA SER A 152 -21.33 11.69 7.08
C SER A 152 -21.45 12.98 7.87
N THR A 153 -20.62 13.11 8.89
CA THR A 153 -20.37 14.37 9.61
C THR A 153 -18.87 14.54 9.85
N PRO A 154 -18.38 15.77 10.04
CA PRO A 154 -16.97 16.00 10.36
C PRO A 154 -16.55 15.23 11.63
N PRO A 155 -15.26 14.84 11.76
CA PRO A 155 -14.15 15.24 10.91
C PRO A 155 -13.99 14.39 9.64
N TRP A 156 -13.64 15.06 8.55
CA TRP A 156 -13.30 14.42 7.27
C TRP A 156 -11.96 13.71 7.34
N HIS A 157 -11.84 12.56 6.69
CA HIS A 157 -10.62 11.74 6.75
C HIS A 157 -10.63 10.63 5.69
N THR A 158 -9.45 10.07 5.42
CA THR A 158 -9.30 8.73 4.86
C THR A 158 -8.76 7.79 5.94
N LEU A 159 -9.31 6.59 6.02
CA LEU A 159 -8.91 5.54 6.96
C LEU A 159 -8.67 4.23 6.20
N VAL A 160 -7.47 3.71 6.34
CA VAL A 160 -7.07 2.41 5.80
C VAL A 160 -6.74 1.50 6.96
N ARG A 161 -7.35 0.31 7.00
CA ARG A 161 -7.01 -0.73 7.97
C ARG A 161 -6.73 -2.01 7.22
N PHE A 162 -5.66 -2.72 7.56
CA PHE A 162 -5.32 -3.96 6.88
C PHE A 162 -4.55 -4.90 7.78
N LYS A 163 -4.62 -6.19 7.45
CA LYS A 163 -3.83 -7.23 8.11
C LYS A 163 -2.89 -7.87 7.08
N PRO A 164 -1.57 -7.66 7.20
CA PRO A 164 -0.60 -8.29 6.30
C PRO A 164 -0.74 -9.82 6.27
N ASP A 165 -0.62 -10.43 5.10
CA ASP A 165 -0.63 -11.89 4.96
C ASP A 165 0.74 -12.46 5.35
N ALA A 166 0.77 -13.31 6.37
CA ALA A 166 1.98 -13.93 6.90
C ALA A 166 2.71 -14.83 5.87
N ARG A 167 2.07 -15.23 4.78
CA ARG A 167 2.71 -15.98 3.68
C ARG A 167 3.49 -15.06 2.73
N CYS A 168 3.20 -13.77 2.77
CA CYS A 168 3.75 -12.77 1.86
C CYS A 168 4.72 -11.81 2.56
N VAL A 169 4.50 -11.55 3.84
CA VAL A 169 5.20 -10.55 4.65
C VAL A 169 5.77 -11.25 5.88
N ASP A 170 7.02 -10.96 6.22
CA ASP A 170 7.71 -11.63 7.32
C ASP A 170 6.98 -11.38 8.65
N PRO A 171 6.45 -12.44 9.32
CA PRO A 171 5.73 -12.28 10.56
C PRO A 171 6.60 -11.87 11.75
N ASP A 172 7.91 -12.07 11.66
CA ASP A 172 8.88 -11.74 12.71
C ASP A 172 9.50 -10.35 12.52
N SER A 173 9.16 -9.67 11.41
CA SER A 173 9.59 -8.30 11.15
C SER A 173 9.13 -7.38 12.29
N PRO A 174 10.07 -6.69 12.99
CA PRO A 174 9.74 -5.87 14.14
C PRO A 174 8.88 -4.69 13.72
N LEU A 175 7.73 -4.56 14.36
CA LEU A 175 6.83 -3.42 14.16
C LEU A 175 6.89 -2.51 15.39
N THR A 176 7.89 -1.64 15.40
CA THR A 176 8.08 -0.62 16.44
C THR A 176 8.02 0.78 15.83
N PRO A 177 7.71 1.82 16.63
CA PRO A 177 7.75 3.20 16.16
C PRO A 177 9.10 3.56 15.53
N GLU A 178 10.21 3.11 16.11
CA GLU A 178 11.56 3.43 15.66
C GLU A 178 11.86 2.80 14.29
N ALA A 179 11.51 1.53 14.11
CA ALA A 179 11.72 0.83 12.84
C ALA A 179 10.86 1.45 11.71
N LEU A 180 9.62 1.83 12.01
CA LEU A 180 8.75 2.51 11.05
C LEU A 180 9.29 3.90 10.70
N ILE A 181 9.71 4.69 11.70
CA ILE A 181 10.30 6.03 11.47
C ILE A 181 11.56 5.92 10.60
N GLN A 182 12.41 4.92 10.83
CA GLN A 182 13.60 4.70 10.01
C GLN A 182 13.25 4.42 8.54
N ASP A 183 12.27 3.54 8.28
CA ASP A 183 11.83 3.25 6.91
C ASP A 183 11.15 4.47 6.25
N LEU A 184 10.38 5.25 7.01
CA LEU A 184 9.79 6.51 6.55
C LEU A 184 10.86 7.54 6.18
N GLN A 185 11.88 7.72 7.03
CA GLN A 185 13.00 8.62 6.75
C GLN A 185 13.82 8.17 5.53
N TRP A 186 14.04 6.87 5.40
CA TRP A 186 14.71 6.32 4.23
C TRP A 186 13.90 6.59 2.95
N LEU A 187 12.61 6.27 2.93
CA LEU A 187 11.73 6.58 1.78
C LEU A 187 11.70 8.07 1.45
N LEU A 188 11.63 8.95 2.45
CA LEU A 188 11.69 10.40 2.25
C LEU A 188 13.01 10.88 1.64
N SER A 189 14.11 10.18 1.91
CA SER A 189 15.41 10.52 1.32
C SER A 189 15.46 10.15 -0.17
N GLU A 190 14.85 9.01 -0.53
CA GLU A 190 14.72 8.50 -1.90
C GLU A 190 13.68 9.27 -2.72
N TRP A 191 12.58 9.68 -2.08
CA TRP A 191 11.55 10.48 -2.73
C TRP A 191 12.10 11.89 -2.92
N GLY A 192 11.95 12.41 -4.15
CA GLY A 192 12.50 13.69 -4.54
C GLY A 192 11.78 14.89 -3.91
N PHE A 193 11.78 15.99 -4.63
CA PHE A 193 11.08 17.21 -4.23
C PHE A 193 9.57 17.06 -4.43
N ASP A 194 8.75 17.71 -3.60
CA ASP A 194 7.33 17.90 -3.90
C ASP A 194 7.23 18.70 -5.20
N GLU A 195 6.67 18.11 -6.26
CA GLU A 195 6.55 18.74 -7.57
C GLU A 195 5.80 20.08 -7.54
N ARG A 196 4.91 20.28 -6.56
CA ARG A 196 4.15 21.52 -6.39
C ARG A 196 5.01 22.67 -5.88
N THR A 197 5.85 22.38 -4.89
CA THR A 197 6.61 23.40 -4.16
C THR A 197 8.08 23.46 -4.57
N GLN A 198 8.57 22.44 -5.29
CA GLN A 198 9.97 22.21 -5.62
C GLN A 198 10.88 22.15 -4.37
N VAL A 199 10.29 21.85 -3.21
CA VAL A 199 10.97 21.73 -1.92
C VAL A 199 10.77 20.30 -1.40
N ARG A 200 11.76 19.77 -0.68
CA ARG A 200 11.57 18.50 0.04
C ARG A 200 10.58 18.75 1.18
N PRO A 201 9.44 18.04 1.25
CA PRO A 201 8.56 18.20 2.39
C PRO A 201 9.32 17.84 3.66
N SER A 202 9.28 18.75 4.62
CA SER A 202 9.80 18.49 5.95
C SER A 202 8.68 17.84 6.75
N LEU A 203 8.93 16.61 7.19
CA LEU A 203 8.01 15.85 8.02
C LEU A 203 8.58 15.75 9.43
N SER A 204 7.71 15.94 10.42
CA SER A 204 7.99 15.65 11.81
C SER A 204 7.29 14.38 12.24
N PHE A 205 7.91 13.65 13.17
CA PHE A 205 7.42 12.39 13.68
C PHE A 205 7.21 12.52 15.18
N GLU A 206 6.06 12.05 15.65
CA GLU A 206 5.75 11.91 17.06
C GLU A 206 5.43 10.45 17.34
N ALA A 207 6.30 9.78 18.09
CA ALA A 207 6.00 8.47 18.63
C ALA A 207 5.17 8.67 19.90
N VAL A 208 3.91 8.26 19.84
CA VAL A 208 3.04 8.19 21.02
C VAL A 208 3.11 6.74 21.51
N ARG A 209 3.08 6.53 22.83
CA ARG A 209 3.18 5.20 23.45
C ARG A 209 2.28 4.17 22.74
N ASP A 210 2.67 2.90 22.80
CA ASP A 210 1.87 1.75 22.34
C ASP A 210 1.69 1.65 20.81
N GLY A 211 2.77 1.84 20.05
CA GLY A 211 2.78 1.50 18.62
C GLY A 211 2.02 2.49 17.74
N VAL A 212 2.09 3.78 18.10
CA VAL A 212 1.50 4.86 17.31
C VAL A 212 2.60 5.80 16.81
N VAL A 213 2.60 6.09 15.51
CA VAL A 213 3.48 7.06 14.85
C VAL A 213 2.61 8.11 14.18
N ILE A 214 2.80 9.37 14.54
CA ILE A 214 2.13 10.50 13.90
C ILE A 214 3.14 11.21 13.01
N LEU A 215 2.79 11.38 11.74
CA LEU A 215 3.54 12.15 10.75
C LEU A 215 2.80 13.47 10.52
N ARG A 216 3.54 14.57 10.46
CA ARG A 216 2.99 15.89 10.15
C ARG A 216 3.88 16.63 9.19
N THR A 217 3.29 17.37 8.27
CA THR A 217 4.02 18.39 7.51
C THR A 217 4.41 19.54 8.45
N THR A 218 5.66 19.97 8.40
CA THR A 218 6.14 21.17 9.10
C THR A 218 5.97 22.41 8.25
#